data_AF-A0A915N3I2-F1
#
_entry.id   AF-A0A915N3I2-F1
#
_cell.length_a   1.000
_cell.length_b   1.000
_cell.length_c   1.000
_cell.angle_alpha   90.00
_cell.angle_beta   90.00
_cell.angle_gamma   90.00
#
_symmetry.space_group_name_H-M   'P 1'
#
loop_
_entity.id
_entity.type
_entity.pdbx_description
1 polymer ?
#
loop_
_entity_poly.entity_id
_entity_poly.type
_entity_poly.pdbx_seq_one_letter_code
_entity_poly.pdbx_strand_id
1 'polypeptide(L)'
;MICSTVYRPNTRNDYDRVENSQKKITNEDKKYYEQWLEPLDSMRERPEFDHFIYTRMMGGGLGNQMYRFAGLYAMGKMLNRTPVYVHEEFKMHEIDKELAYVFPNYHSKVYFLKKDFKDFHQFHFAQHCCDYHDPKILLEQNKGRGLYLAGGPNFLDTRYIEHMRPQILKIFEFGRELVSKVSAIKDKIISKVHYIINLNLTRGEELNFATQICDSFLVTAAMSTYATWMGYLMPDDRPIFFIRRLMQNPTIDTLYMLPESWIPIDENWLKD
;
A
#
# COMPACT_ATOMS: atom_id res chain seq x y z
N MET A 1 -12.68 -17.21 -14.13
CA MET A 1 -11.25 -17.57 -13.97
C MET A 1 -10.87 -17.45 -12.52
N ILE A 2 -10.38 -18.54 -11.92
CA ILE A 2 -9.79 -18.52 -10.57
C ILE A 2 -8.31 -18.19 -10.73
N CYS A 3 -7.81 -17.23 -9.96
CA CYS A 3 -6.39 -16.87 -9.95
C CYS A 3 -5.73 -17.25 -8.62
N SER A 4 -4.44 -17.56 -8.67
CA SER A 4 -3.62 -17.89 -7.49
C SER A 4 -2.19 -17.45 -7.72
N THR A 5 -1.54 -16.88 -6.70
CA THR A 5 -0.13 -16.46 -6.81
C THR A 5 0.84 -17.61 -6.54
N VAL A 6 1.82 -17.77 -7.44
CA VAL A 6 3.05 -18.56 -7.19
C VAL A 6 4.24 -17.67 -7.57
N TYR A 7 5.16 -17.45 -6.62
CA TYR A 7 6.05 -16.28 -6.59
C TYR A 7 7.24 -16.31 -7.59
N ARG A 8 7.41 -15.28 -8.44
CA ARG A 8 8.67 -14.91 -9.14
C ARG A 8 8.70 -13.40 -9.52
N PRO A 9 9.87 -12.76 -9.78
CA PRO A 9 9.96 -11.28 -9.81
C PRO A 9 10.33 -10.58 -11.15
N ASN A 10 9.58 -9.48 -11.45
CA ASN A 10 9.91 -8.23 -12.21
C ASN A 10 10.42 -8.25 -13.68
N THR A 11 9.95 -7.33 -14.57
CA THR A 11 10.66 -6.05 -14.91
C THR A 11 9.87 -5.00 -15.79
N ARG A 12 9.54 -3.82 -15.20
CA ARG A 12 9.50 -2.39 -15.70
C ARG A 12 8.79 -1.83 -16.99
N ASN A 13 8.41 -0.53 -16.86
CA ASN A 13 8.08 0.56 -17.84
C ASN A 13 6.68 0.55 -18.56
N ASP A 14 5.99 1.69 -18.85
CA ASP A 14 6.24 3.15 -18.65
C ASP A 14 4.94 4.04 -18.80
N TYR A 15 4.98 5.35 -18.45
CA TYR A 15 4.11 6.54 -18.82
C TYR A 15 2.61 6.84 -18.39
N ASP A 16 2.45 8.09 -17.88
CA ASP A 16 1.44 9.21 -18.00
C ASP A 16 -0.12 9.09 -18.00
N ARG A 17 -0.94 10.11 -17.60
CA ARG A 17 -0.93 11.22 -16.58
C ARG A 17 -2.32 11.94 -16.55
N VAL A 18 -2.55 12.93 -15.64
CA VAL A 18 -3.62 14.00 -15.61
C VAL A 18 -4.99 13.60 -14.99
N GLU A 19 -5.66 14.31 -14.05
CA GLU A 19 -5.37 15.48 -13.16
C GLU A 19 -6.30 15.57 -11.89
N ASN A 20 -6.39 16.73 -11.18
CA ASN A 20 -6.93 16.88 -9.79
C ASN A 20 -7.77 18.17 -9.50
N SER A 21 -8.43 18.24 -8.33
CA SER A 21 -9.05 19.47 -7.76
C SER A 21 -8.54 19.80 -6.34
N GLN A 22 -8.13 21.05 -6.07
CA GLN A 22 -7.41 21.46 -4.84
C GLN A 22 -8.22 22.31 -3.85
N LYS A 23 -7.80 22.30 -2.57
CA LYS A 23 -8.24 23.20 -1.49
C LYS A 23 -7.14 24.26 -1.23
N LYS A 24 -7.51 25.49 -0.84
CA LYS A 24 -6.54 26.59 -0.60
C LYS A 24 -5.78 26.45 0.73
N ILE A 25 -4.46 26.60 0.67
CA ILE A 25 -3.47 26.58 1.77
C ILE A 25 -2.88 28.00 1.93
N THR A 26 -2.36 28.38 3.11
CA THR A 26 -1.80 29.71 3.34
C THR A 26 -0.33 29.85 2.87
N ASN A 27 0.20 31.08 2.89
CA ASN A 27 1.58 31.36 2.45
C ASN A 27 2.65 30.90 3.47
N GLU A 28 2.31 30.79 4.76
CA GLU A 28 3.28 30.35 5.78
C GLU A 28 3.45 28.83 5.76
N ASP A 29 2.35 28.07 5.69
CA ASP A 29 2.36 26.62 5.55
C ASP A 29 3.20 26.20 4.33
N LYS A 30 3.00 26.90 3.20
CA LYS A 30 3.76 26.68 1.95
C LYS A 30 5.28 26.73 2.18
N LYS A 31 5.76 27.71 2.96
CA LYS A 31 7.17 27.91 3.28
C LYS A 31 7.73 26.77 4.16
N TYR A 32 6.91 26.19 5.04
CA TYR A 32 7.32 25.12 5.94
C TYR A 32 7.59 23.79 5.21
N TYR A 33 6.76 23.40 4.23
CA TYR A 33 7.02 22.19 3.45
C TYR A 33 8.24 22.34 2.53
N GLU A 34 8.36 23.47 1.84
CA GLU A 34 9.51 23.77 0.98
C GLU A 34 10.83 23.77 1.78
N GLN A 35 10.77 24.11 3.07
CA GLN A 35 11.88 23.98 4.00
C GLN A 35 12.25 22.52 4.32
N TRP A 36 11.29 21.61 4.54
CA TRP A 36 11.56 20.28 5.14
C TRP A 36 11.34 19.06 4.25
N LEU A 37 10.67 19.20 3.11
CA LEU A 37 10.54 18.15 2.11
C LEU A 37 11.56 18.36 0.99
N GLU A 38 12.10 17.26 0.46
CA GLU A 38 12.85 17.27 -0.79
C GLU A 38 12.01 17.92 -1.91
N PRO A 39 12.64 18.57 -2.92
CA PRO A 39 11.92 19.25 -3.97
C PRO A 39 10.83 18.38 -4.61
N LEU A 40 9.61 18.89 -4.61
CA LEU A 40 8.52 18.28 -5.36
C LEU A 40 8.86 18.37 -6.85
N ASP A 41 9.01 17.22 -7.51
CA ASP A 41 8.99 17.19 -8.96
C ASP A 41 7.57 17.49 -9.45
N SER A 42 7.40 17.70 -10.77
CA SER A 42 6.10 18.08 -11.32
C SER A 42 4.98 17.04 -11.11
N MET A 43 5.31 15.79 -10.77
CA MET A 43 4.35 14.70 -10.59
C MET A 43 3.85 14.58 -9.14
N ARG A 44 4.51 15.22 -8.17
CA ARG A 44 4.06 15.26 -6.78
C ARG A 44 2.98 16.33 -6.58
N GLU A 45 1.90 15.94 -5.92
CA GLU A 45 0.89 16.88 -5.41
C GLU A 45 1.51 17.75 -4.30
N ARG A 46 0.79 18.79 -3.86
CA ARG A 46 1.15 19.48 -2.62
C ARG A 46 0.64 18.66 -1.43
N PRO A 47 1.44 18.54 -0.34
CA PRO A 47 0.98 18.01 0.94
C PRO A 47 -0.36 18.60 1.39
N GLU A 48 -1.24 17.76 1.95
CA GLU A 48 -2.53 18.20 2.47
C GLU A 48 -2.40 18.89 3.83
N PHE A 49 -1.46 18.44 4.68
CA PHE A 49 -1.34 18.91 6.06
C PHE A 49 0.08 19.21 6.52
N ASP A 50 0.15 20.27 7.32
CA ASP A 50 1.23 20.97 8.03
C ASP A 50 2.46 20.26 8.60
N HIS A 51 2.27 18.96 8.74
CA HIS A 51 2.63 18.19 9.90
C HIS A 51 2.84 16.77 9.39
N PHE A 52 3.93 16.13 9.78
CA PHE A 52 4.36 14.88 9.18
C PHE A 52 4.06 13.69 10.09
N ILE A 53 3.72 12.56 9.49
CA ILE A 53 3.71 11.25 10.15
C ILE A 53 4.58 10.30 9.35
N TYR A 54 5.49 9.59 10.03
CA TYR A 54 6.40 8.66 9.37
C TYR A 54 6.87 7.55 10.29
N THR A 55 7.36 6.48 9.66
CA THR A 55 8.28 5.52 10.30
C THR A 55 9.58 5.48 9.49
N ARG A 56 10.66 4.96 10.07
CA ARG A 56 12.00 4.97 9.45
C ARG A 56 12.10 4.04 8.26
N MET A 57 11.94 2.73 8.49
CA MET A 57 12.14 1.73 7.45
C MET A 57 11.16 0.57 7.63
N MET A 58 10.46 0.23 6.54
CA MET A 58 9.79 -1.06 6.42
C MET A 58 10.55 -1.85 5.35
N GLY A 59 11.21 -2.94 5.75
CA GLY A 59 11.83 -3.85 4.79
C GLY A 59 10.78 -4.53 3.90
N GLY A 60 11.22 -5.12 2.78
CA GLY A 60 10.35 -5.82 1.84
C GLY A 60 10.01 -5.02 0.57
N GLY A 61 9.27 -5.67 -0.33
CA GLY A 61 8.93 -5.13 -1.66
C GLY A 61 7.70 -4.21 -1.69
N LEU A 62 7.13 -4.03 -2.89
CA LEU A 62 6.01 -3.12 -3.17
C LEU A 62 4.85 -3.28 -2.17
N GLY A 63 4.39 -4.51 -1.89
CA GLY A 63 3.27 -4.75 -0.97
C GLY A 63 3.52 -4.26 0.46
N ASN A 64 4.77 -4.28 0.95
CA ASN A 64 5.12 -3.72 2.25
C ASN A 64 5.07 -2.18 2.19
N GLN A 65 5.60 -1.56 1.13
CA GLN A 65 5.56 -0.10 1.00
C GLN A 65 4.14 0.43 0.82
N MET A 66 3.26 -0.29 0.12
CA MET A 66 1.83 0.01 0.01
C MET A 66 1.14 -0.05 1.38
N TYR A 67 1.40 -1.08 2.19
CA TYR A 67 0.88 -1.16 3.57
C TYR A 67 1.38 -0.03 4.46
N ARG A 68 2.68 0.26 4.41
CA ARG A 68 3.28 1.40 5.11
C ARG A 68 2.60 2.71 4.72
N PHE A 69 2.42 2.95 3.41
CA PHE A 69 1.75 4.15 2.93
C PHE A 69 0.31 4.19 3.42
N ALA A 70 -0.47 3.14 3.18
CA ALA A 70 -1.90 3.11 3.46
C ALA A 70 -2.18 3.30 4.96
N GLY A 71 -1.43 2.63 5.84
CA GLY A 71 -1.50 2.83 7.28
C GLY A 71 -1.11 4.25 7.71
N LEU A 72 0.03 4.78 7.24
CA LEU A 72 0.44 6.16 7.53
C LEU A 72 -0.53 7.20 6.95
N TYR A 73 -1.17 6.92 5.82
CA TYR A 73 -2.17 7.78 5.20
C TYR A 73 -3.46 7.81 6.02
N ALA A 74 -3.99 6.65 6.42
CA ALA A 74 -5.20 6.58 7.25
C ALA A 74 -5.00 7.25 8.62
N MET A 75 -3.90 6.93 9.31
CA MET A 75 -3.53 7.61 10.56
C MET A 75 -3.24 9.10 10.33
N GLY A 76 -2.63 9.47 9.20
CA GLY A 76 -2.40 10.85 8.80
C GLY A 76 -3.71 11.63 8.64
N LYS A 77 -4.71 11.08 7.94
CA LYS A 77 -6.04 11.70 7.80
C LYS A 77 -6.76 11.86 9.14
N MET A 78 -6.63 10.90 10.06
CA MET A 78 -7.16 11.02 11.42
C MET A 78 -6.47 12.12 12.25
N LEU A 79 -5.17 12.32 12.06
CA LEU A 79 -4.34 13.24 12.87
C LEU A 79 -4.12 14.62 12.22
N ASN A 80 -4.66 14.86 11.02
CA ASN A 80 -4.29 15.98 10.14
C ASN A 80 -2.78 16.05 9.88
N ARG A 81 -2.19 14.95 9.39
CA ARG A 81 -0.78 14.81 9.06
C ARG A 81 -0.58 14.22 7.66
N THR A 82 0.43 14.72 6.95
CA THR A 82 0.90 14.17 5.68
C THR A 82 1.82 12.97 5.95
N PRO A 83 1.60 11.80 5.32
CA PRO A 83 2.53 10.68 5.40
C PRO A 83 3.82 11.02 4.64
N VAL A 84 4.99 10.81 5.26
CA VAL A 84 6.29 11.05 4.63
C VAL A 84 7.24 9.87 4.84
N TYR A 85 8.30 9.83 4.03
CA TYR A 85 9.41 8.90 4.11
C TYR A 85 10.67 9.65 4.51
N VAL A 86 11.59 9.01 5.24
CA VAL A 86 12.93 9.58 5.46
C VAL A 86 13.70 9.58 4.13
N HIS A 87 14.55 10.59 3.89
CA HIS A 87 15.37 10.66 2.68
C HIS A 87 16.14 9.35 2.40
N GLU A 88 16.67 8.70 3.43
CA GLU A 88 17.42 7.43 3.32
C GLU A 88 16.58 6.19 2.95
N GLU A 89 15.28 6.31 2.67
CA GLU A 89 14.43 5.18 2.34
C GLU A 89 14.69 4.63 0.92
N PHE A 90 15.76 3.85 0.81
CA PHE A 90 16.23 3.25 -0.43
C PHE A 90 15.16 2.40 -1.14
N LYS A 91 14.24 1.74 -0.42
CA LYS A 91 13.18 0.94 -1.06
C LYS A 91 12.14 1.79 -1.76
N MET A 92 11.86 3.00 -1.29
CA MET A 92 11.01 3.93 -2.02
C MET A 92 11.74 4.46 -3.26
N HIS A 93 13.01 4.84 -3.16
CA HIS A 93 13.82 5.29 -4.31
C HIS A 93 13.96 4.21 -5.39
N GLU A 94 14.10 2.93 -5.02
CA GLU A 94 14.13 1.80 -5.96
C GLU A 94 12.83 1.69 -6.80
N ILE A 95 11.67 1.92 -6.16
CA ILE A 95 10.35 1.72 -6.76
C ILE A 95 9.66 3.00 -7.23
N ASP A 96 10.21 4.20 -6.99
CA ASP A 96 9.60 5.50 -7.32
C ASP A 96 9.08 5.55 -8.77
N LYS A 97 9.92 5.16 -9.73
CA LYS A 97 9.54 5.03 -11.16
C LYS A 97 8.48 3.95 -11.45
N GLU A 98 8.47 2.88 -10.67
CA GLU A 98 7.43 1.84 -10.77
C GLU A 98 6.10 2.37 -10.22
N LEU A 99 6.10 3.12 -9.12
CA LEU A 99 4.90 3.75 -8.56
C LEU A 99 4.31 4.79 -9.52
N ALA A 100 5.13 5.60 -10.19
CA ALA A 100 4.66 6.59 -11.17
C ALA A 100 3.85 5.95 -12.32
N TYR A 101 4.23 4.75 -12.76
CA TYR A 101 3.53 3.98 -13.79
C TYR A 101 2.36 3.17 -13.21
N VAL A 102 2.58 2.43 -12.13
CA VAL A 102 1.61 1.46 -11.59
C VAL A 102 0.51 2.15 -10.81
N PHE A 103 0.84 3.09 -9.93
CA PHE A 103 -0.09 3.78 -9.02
C PHE A 103 0.20 5.30 -9.00
N PRO A 104 -0.10 6.04 -10.08
CA PRO A 104 0.26 7.46 -10.19
C PRO A 104 -0.32 8.32 -9.06
N ASN A 105 -1.52 8.01 -8.57
CA ASN A 105 -2.15 8.72 -7.46
C ASN A 105 -1.39 8.50 -6.14
N TYR A 106 -0.85 7.30 -5.89
CA TYR A 106 0.05 7.00 -4.77
C TYR A 106 1.39 7.73 -4.93
N HIS A 107 2.06 7.58 -6.09
CA HIS A 107 3.33 8.26 -6.37
C HIS A 107 3.25 9.77 -6.12
N SER A 108 2.16 10.42 -6.55
CA SER A 108 1.95 11.85 -6.35
C SER A 108 1.91 12.28 -4.86
N LYS A 109 1.69 11.35 -3.94
CA LYS A 109 1.61 11.56 -2.49
C LYS A 109 2.81 10.97 -1.74
N VAL A 110 3.86 10.53 -2.44
CA VAL A 110 5.13 10.11 -1.85
C VAL A 110 6.02 11.33 -1.62
N TYR A 111 6.28 11.65 -0.36
CA TYR A 111 7.11 12.78 0.06
C TYR A 111 8.34 12.31 0.83
N PHE A 112 9.51 12.89 0.55
CA PHE A 112 10.75 12.62 1.27
C PHE A 112 11.09 13.78 2.21
N LEU A 113 11.35 13.46 3.47
CA LEU A 113 11.73 14.37 4.54
C LEU A 113 13.25 14.56 4.54
N LYS A 114 13.73 15.80 4.56
CA LYS A 114 15.16 16.13 4.53
C LYS A 114 15.91 15.58 5.75
N LYS A 115 17.19 15.26 5.55
CA LYS A 115 18.07 14.60 6.54
C LYS A 115 18.26 15.35 7.85
N ASP A 116 18.15 16.68 7.79
CA ASP A 116 18.36 17.60 8.89
C ASP A 116 17.08 17.91 9.70
N PHE A 117 15.94 17.31 9.33
CA PHE A 117 14.69 17.43 10.06
C PHE A 117 14.80 16.89 11.50
N LYS A 118 14.59 17.77 12.49
CA LYS A 118 14.71 17.46 13.92
C LYS A 118 13.48 17.82 14.75
N ASP A 119 12.46 18.42 14.14
CA ASP A 119 11.21 18.81 14.79
C ASP A 119 10.22 17.63 14.82
N PHE A 120 10.55 16.60 15.61
CA PHE A 120 9.68 15.43 15.77
C PHE A 120 9.50 14.98 17.21
N HIS A 121 8.28 14.51 17.51
CA HIS A 121 8.00 13.66 18.67
C HIS A 121 8.15 12.19 18.26
N GLN A 122 8.85 11.38 19.07
CA GLN A 122 8.95 9.94 18.85
C GLN A 122 7.96 9.19 19.76
N PHE A 123 7.15 8.32 19.16
CA PHE A 123 6.25 7.43 19.87
C PHE A 123 6.50 5.97 19.49
N HIS A 124 6.61 5.08 20.48
CA HIS A 124 6.77 3.65 20.25
C HIS A 124 5.38 3.02 20.04
N PHE A 125 4.98 2.87 18.77
CA PHE A 125 3.60 2.53 18.41
C PHE A 125 3.27 1.04 18.52
N ALA A 126 4.17 0.15 18.09
CA ALA A 126 4.05 -1.30 18.32
C ALA A 126 5.41 -1.93 18.58
N GLN A 127 5.41 -3.01 19.38
CA GLN A 127 6.63 -3.66 19.87
C GLN A 127 7.05 -4.86 19.02
N HIS A 128 6.11 -5.54 18.35
CA HIS A 128 6.38 -6.66 17.46
C HIS A 128 5.82 -6.41 16.06
N CYS A 129 6.22 -7.21 15.07
CA CYS A 129 5.57 -7.14 13.76
C CYS A 129 4.10 -7.45 13.91
N CYS A 130 3.31 -6.80 13.06
CA CYS A 130 2.00 -7.32 12.67
C CYS A 130 0.93 -7.24 13.79
N ASP A 131 1.29 -6.73 14.98
CA ASP A 131 0.35 -6.39 16.04
C ASP A 131 -0.54 -5.22 15.62
N TYR A 132 -1.85 -5.36 15.85
CA TYR A 132 -2.80 -4.26 15.70
C TYR A 132 -2.92 -3.46 17.01
N HIS A 133 -2.65 -2.17 16.93
CA HIS A 133 -2.91 -1.21 18.00
C HIS A 133 -3.93 -0.18 17.49
N ASP A 134 -4.98 0.13 18.26
CA ASP A 134 -5.96 1.16 17.85
C ASP A 134 -5.23 2.51 17.65
N PRO A 135 -5.20 3.09 16.43
CA PRO A 135 -4.51 4.34 16.17
C PRO A 135 -4.96 5.53 17.02
N LYS A 136 -6.14 5.48 17.66
CA LYS A 136 -6.63 6.55 18.54
C LYS A 136 -5.65 6.89 19.67
N ILE A 137 -4.78 5.96 20.09
CA ILE A 137 -3.70 6.26 21.07
C ILE A 137 -2.78 7.39 20.60
N LEU A 138 -2.68 7.63 19.28
CA LEU A 138 -1.89 8.70 18.69
C LEU A 138 -2.51 10.10 18.85
N LEU A 139 -3.80 10.22 19.21
CA LEU A 139 -4.45 11.51 19.42
C LEU A 139 -3.79 12.30 20.55
N GLU A 140 -3.42 11.62 21.65
CA GLU A 140 -2.68 12.21 22.79
C GLU A 140 -1.21 12.50 22.47
N GLN A 141 -0.69 11.86 21.41
CA GLN A 141 0.68 11.97 20.93
C GLN A 141 0.81 12.93 19.74
N ASN A 142 -0.30 13.57 19.32
CA ASN A 142 -0.37 14.45 18.16
C ASN A 142 0.27 15.83 18.43
N LYS A 143 1.58 15.83 18.69
CA LYS A 143 2.37 16.98 19.16
C LYS A 143 3.57 17.21 18.23
N GLY A 144 4.03 18.46 18.14
CA GLY A 144 5.16 18.85 17.29
C GLY A 144 4.86 18.68 15.79
N ARG A 145 5.79 19.13 14.95
CA ARG A 145 5.58 19.12 13.50
C ARG A 145 5.70 17.73 12.91
N GLY A 146 6.67 16.93 13.32
CA GLY A 146 6.79 15.51 12.98
C GLY A 146 6.28 14.58 14.08
N LEU A 147 5.62 13.48 13.68
CA LEU A 147 5.31 12.34 14.53
C LEU A 147 6.04 11.11 13.96
N TYR A 148 7.10 10.70 14.65
CA TYR A 148 7.87 9.51 14.30
C TYR A 148 7.32 8.29 15.05
N LEU A 149 6.69 7.38 14.30
CA LEU A 149 6.24 6.08 14.80
C LEU A 149 7.42 5.10 14.80
N ALA A 150 8.03 4.95 15.98
CA ALA A 150 9.04 3.94 16.27
C ALA A 150 8.38 2.58 16.55
N GLY A 151 9.09 1.51 16.22
CA GLY A 151 8.57 0.14 16.19
C GLY A 151 8.90 -0.55 14.87
N GLY A 152 8.54 -1.83 14.75
CA GLY A 152 8.83 -2.65 13.57
C GLY A 152 7.93 -2.38 12.35
N PRO A 153 7.80 -3.35 11.43
CA PRO A 153 6.87 -3.28 10.30
C PRO A 153 5.41 -3.45 10.77
N ASN A 154 4.84 -2.37 11.29
CA ASN A 154 3.65 -2.39 12.15
C ASN A 154 2.30 -2.17 11.43
N PHE A 155 2.29 -2.10 10.09
CA PHE A 155 1.11 -1.67 9.32
C PHE A 155 0.61 -2.74 8.34
N LEU A 156 0.88 -4.02 8.60
CA LEU A 156 0.50 -5.14 7.72
C LEU A 156 -0.94 -5.66 7.97
N ASP A 157 -1.73 -4.93 8.75
CA ASP A 157 -3.09 -5.29 9.15
C ASP A 157 -4.11 -4.38 8.43
N THR A 158 -5.12 -4.97 7.82
CA THR A 158 -6.12 -4.22 7.04
C THR A 158 -7.05 -3.37 7.90
N ARG A 159 -7.18 -3.64 9.21
CA ARG A 159 -7.99 -2.81 10.14
C ARG A 159 -7.51 -1.36 10.21
N TYR A 160 -6.23 -1.09 9.90
CA TYR A 160 -5.72 0.28 9.78
C TYR A 160 -6.34 1.06 8.61
N ILE A 161 -6.90 0.39 7.60
CA ILE A 161 -7.25 1.00 6.29
C ILE A 161 -8.68 0.70 5.81
N GLU A 162 -9.35 -0.35 6.32
CA GLU A 162 -10.70 -0.77 5.88
C GLU A 162 -11.73 0.35 5.92
N HIS A 163 -11.77 1.11 7.01
CA HIS A 163 -12.69 2.24 7.17
C HIS A 163 -12.50 3.37 6.14
N MET A 164 -11.41 3.33 5.37
CA MET A 164 -11.08 4.26 4.28
C MET A 164 -10.95 3.56 2.91
N ARG A 165 -11.35 2.29 2.79
CA ARG A 165 -11.09 1.46 1.60
C ARG A 165 -11.40 2.15 0.25
N PRO A 166 -12.53 2.85 0.03
CA PRO A 166 -12.79 3.55 -1.23
C PRO A 166 -11.73 4.62 -1.58
N GLN A 167 -11.18 5.30 -0.57
CA GLN A 167 -10.11 6.29 -0.76
C GLN A 167 -8.77 5.61 -1.02
N ILE A 168 -8.50 4.50 -0.34
CA ILE A 168 -7.30 3.68 -0.53
C ILE A 168 -7.27 3.07 -1.93
N LEU A 169 -8.39 2.52 -2.42
CA LEU A 169 -8.53 2.07 -3.81
C LEU A 169 -8.31 3.19 -4.82
N LYS A 170 -8.77 4.42 -4.53
CA LYS A 170 -8.52 5.57 -5.41
C LYS A 170 -7.06 6.01 -5.41
N ILE A 171 -6.33 5.84 -4.32
CA ILE A 171 -4.89 6.12 -4.27
C ILE A 171 -4.06 5.02 -4.96
N PHE A 172 -4.46 3.76 -4.81
CA PHE A 172 -3.91 2.64 -5.58
C PHE A 172 -4.69 2.36 -6.87
N GLU A 173 -5.25 3.40 -7.48
CA GLU A 173 -5.84 3.31 -8.81
C GLU A 173 -4.72 3.11 -9.84
N PHE A 174 -4.89 2.13 -10.72
CA PHE A 174 -3.85 1.77 -11.67
C PHE A 174 -3.67 2.81 -12.78
N GLY A 175 -2.42 3.02 -13.21
CA GLY A 175 -2.10 3.89 -14.34
C GLY A 175 -2.81 3.48 -15.63
N ARG A 176 -3.22 4.46 -16.44
CA ARG A 176 -4.06 4.21 -17.64
C ARG A 176 -3.37 3.37 -18.70
N GLU A 177 -2.05 3.55 -18.90
CA GLU A 177 -1.27 2.72 -19.82
C GLU A 177 -1.21 1.27 -19.33
N LEU A 178 -0.94 1.05 -18.04
CA LEU A 178 -0.93 -0.27 -17.42
C LEU A 178 -2.29 -1.00 -17.57
N VAL A 179 -3.39 -0.31 -17.26
CA VAL A 179 -4.75 -0.84 -17.45
C VAL A 179 -4.95 -1.26 -18.90
N SER A 180 -4.63 -0.39 -19.86
CA SER A 180 -4.80 -0.66 -21.30
C SER A 180 -3.99 -1.88 -21.76
N LYS A 181 -2.74 -1.99 -21.29
CA LYS A 181 -1.83 -3.10 -21.59
C LYS A 181 -2.38 -4.44 -21.09
N VAL A 182 -2.91 -4.48 -19.87
CA VAL A 182 -3.51 -5.69 -19.28
C VAL A 182 -4.87 -6.03 -19.91
N SER A 183 -5.68 -5.04 -20.30
CA SER A 183 -6.92 -5.29 -21.06
C SER A 183 -6.63 -5.97 -22.41
N ALA A 184 -5.58 -5.55 -23.11
CA ALA A 184 -5.15 -6.19 -24.36
C ALA A 184 -4.59 -7.63 -24.16
N ILE A 185 -4.24 -8.02 -22.92
CA ILE A 185 -3.94 -9.41 -22.55
C ILE A 185 -5.23 -10.18 -22.25
N LYS A 186 -6.17 -9.58 -21.50
CA LYS A 186 -7.50 -10.14 -21.18
C LYS A 186 -8.21 -10.66 -22.43
N ASP A 187 -8.31 -9.81 -23.46
CA ASP A 187 -9.06 -10.13 -24.69
C ASP A 187 -8.49 -11.34 -25.45
N LYS A 188 -7.19 -11.63 -25.28
CA LYS A 188 -6.51 -12.80 -25.90
C LYS A 188 -6.72 -14.09 -25.11
N ILE A 189 -7.00 -14.01 -23.82
CA ILE A 189 -7.05 -15.15 -22.89
C ILE A 189 -8.49 -15.64 -22.67
N ILE A 190 -9.52 -14.83 -22.94
CA ILE A 190 -10.94 -15.14 -22.65
C ILE A 190 -11.51 -16.42 -23.31
N SER A 191 -10.81 -17.06 -24.25
CA SER A 191 -11.38 -18.17 -25.04
C SER A 191 -11.43 -19.56 -24.39
N LYS A 192 -10.56 -19.91 -23.42
CA LYS A 192 -10.56 -21.22 -22.73
C LYS A 192 -10.10 -21.13 -21.26
N VAL A 193 -10.38 -22.17 -20.47
CA VAL A 193 -9.84 -22.31 -19.11
C VAL A 193 -8.32 -22.47 -19.20
N HIS A 194 -7.58 -21.44 -18.82
CA HIS A 194 -6.12 -21.45 -18.82
C HIS A 194 -5.56 -21.63 -17.41
N TYR A 195 -4.66 -22.60 -17.25
CA TYR A 195 -3.67 -22.57 -16.17
C TYR A 195 -2.61 -21.53 -16.52
N ILE A 196 -2.80 -20.32 -16.03
CA ILE A 196 -1.93 -19.18 -16.32
C ILE A 196 -0.67 -19.26 -15.45
N ILE A 197 0.25 -20.13 -15.88
CA ILE A 197 1.56 -20.28 -15.27
C ILE A 197 2.54 -19.42 -16.05
N ASN A 198 3.15 -18.43 -15.39
CA ASN A 198 4.28 -17.64 -15.87
C ASN A 198 4.02 -16.82 -17.17
N LEU A 199 3.13 -15.82 -17.09
CA LEU A 199 2.97 -14.79 -18.14
C LEU A 199 4.14 -13.79 -18.25
N ASN A 200 5.18 -13.91 -17.41
CA ASN A 200 6.29 -12.96 -17.31
C ASN A 200 5.82 -11.50 -17.12
N LEU A 201 4.80 -11.30 -16.27
CA LEU A 201 4.26 -9.99 -15.93
C LEU A 201 5.17 -9.26 -14.94
N THR A 202 5.18 -7.93 -15.03
CA THR A 202 5.67 -7.04 -13.97
C THR A 202 4.73 -7.05 -12.77
N ARG A 203 5.20 -6.59 -11.60
CA ARG A 203 4.36 -6.58 -10.39
C ARG A 203 3.07 -5.76 -10.55
N GLY A 204 3.16 -4.60 -11.21
CA GLY A 204 1.99 -3.78 -11.50
C GLY A 204 0.99 -4.49 -12.41
N GLU A 205 1.47 -5.24 -13.39
CA GLU A 205 0.62 -6.03 -14.28
C GLU A 205 -0.02 -7.22 -13.58
N GLU A 206 0.67 -7.93 -12.68
CA GLU A 206 0.06 -8.99 -11.87
C GLU A 206 -1.06 -8.45 -10.96
N LEU A 207 -0.78 -7.35 -10.24
CA LEU A 207 -1.76 -6.64 -9.42
C LEU A 207 -2.97 -6.21 -10.26
N ASN A 208 -2.75 -5.60 -11.43
CA ASN A 208 -3.84 -5.14 -12.28
C ASN A 208 -4.59 -6.30 -12.96
N PHE A 209 -3.89 -7.37 -13.34
CA PHE A 209 -4.47 -8.62 -13.88
C PHE A 209 -5.48 -9.21 -12.90
N ALA A 210 -5.14 -9.26 -11.60
CA ALA A 210 -6.08 -9.68 -10.56
C ALA A 210 -7.39 -8.89 -10.62
N THR A 211 -7.30 -7.55 -10.67
CA THR A 211 -8.48 -6.67 -10.71
C THR A 211 -9.27 -6.74 -12.02
N GLN A 212 -8.62 -7.03 -13.16
CA GLN A 212 -9.29 -7.02 -14.47
C GLN A 212 -9.88 -8.37 -14.90
N ILE A 213 -9.27 -9.49 -14.50
CA ILE A 213 -9.46 -10.80 -15.17
C ILE A 213 -9.94 -11.90 -14.23
N CYS A 214 -9.56 -11.84 -12.94
CA CYS A 214 -9.85 -12.89 -11.99
C CYS A 214 -11.25 -12.71 -11.41
N ASP A 215 -12.15 -13.66 -11.64
CA ASP A 215 -13.51 -13.66 -11.07
C ASP A 215 -13.50 -14.08 -9.59
N SER A 216 -12.46 -14.80 -9.17
CA SER A 216 -12.14 -15.11 -7.79
C SER A 216 -10.63 -15.30 -7.60
N PHE A 217 -10.17 -15.21 -6.36
CA PHE A 217 -8.74 -15.25 -6.05
C PHE A 217 -8.44 -16.10 -4.82
N LEU A 218 -7.39 -16.92 -4.89
CA LEU A 218 -6.90 -17.76 -3.80
C LEU A 218 -5.52 -17.30 -3.33
N VAL A 219 -5.48 -16.77 -2.11
CA VAL A 219 -4.26 -16.38 -1.40
C VAL A 219 -3.68 -17.60 -0.68
N THR A 220 -2.77 -18.30 -1.35
CA THR A 220 -2.06 -19.47 -0.80
C THR A 220 -1.00 -19.10 0.25
N ALA A 221 -0.47 -17.87 0.18
CA ALA A 221 0.47 -17.30 1.13
C ALA A 221 -0.16 -16.10 1.84
N ALA A 222 -1.05 -16.34 2.81
CA ALA A 222 -1.83 -15.30 3.50
C ALA A 222 -0.99 -14.26 4.30
N MET A 223 0.28 -14.54 4.57
CA MET A 223 1.24 -13.57 5.13
C MET A 223 1.99 -12.74 4.06
N SER A 224 1.77 -13.02 2.77
CA SER A 224 2.37 -12.25 1.67
C SER A 224 1.57 -10.98 1.46
N THR A 225 2.10 -9.86 1.95
CA THR A 225 1.54 -8.51 1.75
C THR A 225 1.17 -8.22 0.30
N TYR A 226 1.99 -8.70 -0.64
CA TYR A 226 1.77 -8.54 -2.07
C TYR A 226 0.56 -9.33 -2.57
N ALA A 227 0.40 -10.59 -2.13
CA ALA A 227 -0.79 -11.36 -2.44
C ALA A 227 -2.03 -10.75 -1.75
N THR A 228 -1.88 -10.19 -0.55
CA THR A 228 -2.97 -9.44 0.09
C THR A 228 -3.38 -8.23 -0.75
N TRP A 229 -2.43 -7.43 -1.28
CA TRP A 229 -2.78 -6.32 -2.19
C TRP A 229 -3.43 -6.77 -3.50
N MET A 230 -3.04 -7.92 -4.06
CA MET A 230 -3.71 -8.49 -5.24
C MET A 230 -5.19 -8.77 -4.97
N GLY A 231 -5.54 -9.34 -3.81
CA GLY A 231 -6.94 -9.49 -3.42
C GLY A 231 -7.61 -8.15 -3.07
N TYR A 232 -6.92 -7.29 -2.31
CA TYR A 232 -7.48 -6.07 -1.74
C TYR A 232 -8.03 -5.10 -2.79
N LEU A 233 -7.30 -5.00 -3.92
CA LEU A 233 -7.63 -4.14 -5.05
C LEU A 233 -8.71 -4.73 -5.97
N MET A 234 -9.12 -5.99 -5.79
CA MET A 234 -10.19 -6.57 -6.60
C MET A 234 -11.55 -5.94 -6.25
N PRO A 235 -12.49 -5.92 -7.22
CA PRO A 235 -13.87 -5.49 -6.97
C PRO A 235 -14.61 -6.36 -5.95
N ASP A 236 -15.54 -5.73 -5.24
CA ASP A 236 -16.19 -6.27 -4.04
C ASP A 236 -17.18 -7.40 -4.32
N ASP A 237 -17.57 -7.58 -5.59
CA ASP A 237 -18.42 -8.67 -6.07
C ASP A 237 -17.65 -9.99 -6.30
N ARG A 238 -16.33 -10.00 -6.07
CA ARG A 238 -15.45 -11.14 -6.35
C ARG A 238 -14.98 -11.83 -5.08
N PRO A 239 -15.29 -13.13 -4.88
CA PRO A 239 -14.88 -13.83 -3.67
C PRO A 239 -13.36 -14.04 -3.63
N ILE A 240 -12.77 -13.64 -2.50
CA ILE A 240 -11.35 -13.83 -2.20
C ILE A 240 -11.25 -14.87 -1.09
N PHE A 241 -10.50 -15.92 -1.35
CA PHE A 241 -10.23 -17.02 -0.44
C PHE A 241 -8.78 -16.93 0.05
N PHE A 242 -8.51 -17.34 1.29
CA PHE A 242 -7.14 -17.43 1.80
C PHE A 242 -6.92 -18.67 2.66
N ILE A 243 -5.73 -19.27 2.59
CA ILE A 243 -5.34 -20.33 3.52
C ILE A 243 -5.06 -19.66 4.87
N ARG A 244 -5.93 -19.90 5.87
CA ARG A 244 -5.75 -19.33 7.21
C ARG A 244 -4.50 -19.94 7.85
N ARG A 245 -3.59 -19.09 8.29
CA ARG A 245 -2.41 -19.45 9.08
C ARG A 245 -2.50 -18.87 10.48
N LEU A 246 -2.25 -19.73 11.45
CA LEU A 246 -2.02 -19.39 12.86
C LEU A 246 -0.53 -19.62 13.16
N MET A 247 0.22 -18.55 13.36
CA MET A 247 1.61 -18.59 13.82
C MET A 247 1.62 -18.39 15.33
N GLN A 248 2.44 -19.15 16.06
CA GLN A 248 2.39 -19.19 17.53
C GLN A 248 3.38 -18.23 18.22
N ASN A 249 4.34 -17.66 17.50
CA ASN A 249 5.34 -16.75 18.10
C ASN A 249 5.90 -15.73 17.09
N PRO A 250 5.45 -14.46 17.08
CA PRO A 250 4.30 -13.93 17.83
C PRO A 250 2.99 -14.60 17.42
N THR A 251 1.93 -14.48 18.24
CA THR A 251 0.61 -15.04 17.93
C THR A 251 -0.06 -14.22 16.83
N ILE A 252 0.11 -14.65 15.58
CA ILE A 252 -0.48 -14.02 14.40
C ILE A 252 -1.50 -14.97 13.79
N ASP A 253 -2.74 -14.52 13.69
CA ASP A 253 -3.80 -15.20 12.95
C ASP A 253 -4.24 -14.33 11.78
N THR A 254 -3.98 -14.83 10.57
CA THR A 254 -4.38 -14.17 9.32
C THR A 254 -5.87 -13.83 9.24
N LEU A 255 -6.72 -14.54 10.00
CA LEU A 255 -8.16 -14.26 10.10
C LEU A 255 -8.47 -12.84 10.59
N TYR A 256 -7.63 -12.25 11.43
CA TYR A 256 -7.84 -10.90 11.99
C TYR A 256 -7.03 -9.80 11.28
N MET A 257 -6.08 -10.17 10.41
CA MET A 257 -5.26 -9.22 9.65
C MET A 257 -5.86 -8.87 8.29
N LEU A 258 -6.61 -9.80 7.70
CA LEU A 258 -7.23 -9.68 6.39
C LEU A 258 -8.68 -9.15 6.53
N PRO A 259 -9.28 -8.60 5.45
CA PRO A 259 -10.63 -8.04 5.52
C PRO A 259 -11.66 -9.12 5.90
N GLU A 260 -12.62 -8.77 6.76
CA GLU A 260 -13.65 -9.70 7.27
C GLU A 260 -14.54 -10.30 6.16
N SER A 261 -14.59 -9.66 4.99
CA SER A 261 -15.29 -10.15 3.80
C SER A 261 -14.58 -11.30 3.08
N TRP A 262 -13.33 -11.62 3.44
CA TRP A 262 -12.55 -12.68 2.81
C TRP A 262 -12.86 -14.03 3.44
N ILE A 263 -12.84 -15.08 2.62
CA ILE A 263 -13.29 -16.41 3.01
C ILE A 263 -12.07 -17.25 3.46
N PRO A 264 -11.93 -17.58 4.76
CA PRO A 264 -10.87 -18.45 5.24
C PRO A 264 -11.09 -19.89 4.77
N ILE A 265 -10.03 -20.51 4.26
CA ILE A 265 -9.91 -21.96 4.06
C ILE A 265 -9.01 -22.51 5.16
N ASP A 266 -9.45 -23.58 5.83
CA ASP A 266 -8.64 -24.29 6.82
C ASP A 266 -7.47 -25.00 6.10
N GLU A 267 -6.23 -24.82 6.57
CA GLU A 267 -5.06 -25.51 6.01
C GLU A 267 -5.16 -27.05 6.12
N ASN A 268 -6.02 -27.57 7.00
CA ASN A 268 -6.28 -29.00 7.12
C ASN A 268 -7.07 -29.57 5.91
N TRP A 269 -7.86 -28.78 5.19
CA TRP A 269 -8.52 -29.21 3.93
C TRP A 269 -7.53 -29.54 2.81
N LEU A 270 -6.24 -29.25 2.98
CA LEU A 270 -5.18 -29.52 1.99
C LEU A 270 -4.33 -30.74 2.35
N LYS A 271 -4.73 -31.50 3.39
CA LYS A 271 -3.99 -32.65 3.92
C LYS A 271 -4.70 -34.00 3.71
N ASP A 272 -5.95 -33.96 3.24
CA ASP A 272 -6.78 -35.10 2.83
C ASP A 272 -6.77 -35.26 1.29
#